data_AF-A0A920B5C7-F1
#
_entry.id   AF-A0A920B5C7-F1
#
_cell.length_a   1.000
_cell.length_b   1.000
_cell.length_c   1.000
_cell.angle_alpha   90.00
_cell.angle_beta   90.00
_cell.angle_gamma   90.00
#
_symmetry.space_group_name_H-M   'P 1'
#
loop_
_entity.id
_entity.type
_entity.pdbx_description
1 polymer ?
#
loop_
_entity_poly.entity_id
_entity_poly.type
_entity_poly.pdbx_seq_one_letter_code
_entity_poly.pdbx_strand_id
1 'polypeptide(L)'
;MIVKLKGNIENFDENFIDLDVNGVVFRILMSNKNISKIGTIGSYVTVFIYEIIKEDSRIFAGFLKEEERETFGDLLSVQGVGGKMAINIMSNLTNETIIDSIVREDSKIFNKINGVGNKLAMRLINELKEK
;
A
#
# COMPACT_ATOMS: atom_id res chain seq x y z
N MET A 1 1.79 -8.61 -15.78
CA MET A 1 1.50 -8.61 -14.34
C MET A 1 2.77 -8.96 -13.58
N ILE A 2 3.28 -8.04 -12.77
CA ILE A 2 4.41 -8.28 -11.85
C ILE A 2 3.84 -8.55 -10.46
N VAL A 3 4.12 -9.72 -9.90
CA VAL A 3 3.56 -10.16 -8.60
C VAL A 3 4.54 -10.05 -7.44
N LYS A 4 5.85 -10.12 -7.73
CA LYS A 4 6.92 -10.12 -6.74
C LYS A 4 8.22 -9.72 -7.41
N LEU A 5 9.02 -8.91 -6.73
CA LEU A 5 10.38 -8.55 -7.13
C LEU A 5 11.35 -8.99 -6.05
N LYS A 6 12.57 -9.38 -6.46
CA LYS A 6 13.65 -9.76 -5.57
C LYS A 6 14.93 -9.10 -6.04
N GLY A 7 15.63 -8.42 -5.14
CA GLY A 7 16.75 -7.58 -5.54
C GLY A 7 17.36 -6.85 -4.35
N ASN A 8 18.32 -5.97 -4.62
CA ASN A 8 18.97 -5.16 -3.60
C ASN A 8 18.33 -3.78 -3.50
N ILE A 9 18.16 -3.28 -2.29
CA ILE A 9 17.72 -1.90 -2.07
C ILE A 9 18.81 -0.96 -2.57
N GLU A 10 18.50 -0.14 -3.57
CA GLU A 10 19.43 0.86 -4.11
C GLU A 10 19.24 2.21 -3.41
N ASN A 11 17.99 2.59 -3.16
CA ASN A 11 17.64 3.83 -2.46
C ASN A 11 16.26 3.70 -1.79
N PHE A 12 15.94 4.60 -0.86
CA PHE A 12 14.58 4.76 -0.35
C PHE A 12 14.33 6.20 0.12
N ASP A 13 13.05 6.56 0.17
CA ASP A 13 12.54 7.82 0.71
C ASP A 13 11.35 7.51 1.64
N GLU A 14 10.57 8.51 2.04
CA GLU A 14 9.45 8.35 2.98
C GLU A 14 8.30 7.46 2.45
N ASN A 15 8.16 7.33 1.13
CA ASN A 15 7.00 6.68 0.49
C ASN A 15 7.36 5.75 -0.68
N PHE A 16 8.65 5.55 -0.96
CA PHE A 16 9.09 4.61 -1.99
C PHE A 16 10.44 3.98 -1.66
N ILE A 17 10.71 2.86 -2.33
CA ILE A 17 12.04 2.29 -2.47
C ILE A 17 12.41 2.22 -3.95
N ASP A 18 13.69 2.30 -4.25
CA ASP A 18 14.25 1.92 -5.54
C ASP A 18 14.96 0.57 -5.35
N LEU A 19 14.48 -0.46 -6.05
CA LEU A 19 14.95 -1.84 -5.95
C LEU A 19 15.68 -2.23 -7.23
N ASP A 20 16.98 -2.52 -7.11
CA ASP A 20 17.78 -3.06 -8.20
C ASP A 20 17.52 -4.56 -8.35
N VAL A 21 16.94 -4.93 -9.50
CA VAL A 21 16.74 -6.32 -9.92
C VAL A 21 17.66 -6.59 -11.12
N ASN A 22 18.89 -7.03 -10.84
CA ASN A 22 19.91 -7.41 -11.82
C ASN A 22 20.22 -6.31 -12.86
N GLY A 23 20.39 -5.07 -12.40
CA GLY A 23 20.70 -3.90 -13.22
C GLY A 23 19.47 -3.12 -13.71
N VAL A 24 18.26 -3.55 -13.36
CA VAL A 24 17.02 -2.80 -13.64
C VAL A 24 16.42 -2.30 -12.34
N VAL A 25 16.35 -0.98 -12.21
CA VAL A 25 15.90 -0.31 -10.99
C VAL A 25 14.40 -0.02 -11.05
N PHE A 26 13.65 -0.61 -10.12
CA PHE A 26 12.22 -0.41 -10.00
C PHE A 26 11.92 0.55 -8.84
N ARG A 27 11.23 1.66 -9.14
CA ARG A 27 10.59 2.48 -8.11
C ARG A 27 9.29 1.84 -7.65
N ILE A 28 9.21 1.53 -6.38
CA ILE A 28 8.07 0.85 -5.76
C ILE A 28 7.54 1.74 -4.62
N LEU A 29 6.30 2.21 -4.76
CA LEU A 29 5.60 2.92 -3.69
C LEU A 29 5.33 1.97 -2.53
N MET A 30 5.57 2.41 -1.30
CA MET A 30 5.43 1.56 -0.14
C MET A 30 5.04 2.37 1.09
N SER A 31 4.33 1.76 2.04
CA SER A 31 4.00 2.42 3.29
C SER A 31 5.26 2.70 4.11
N ASN A 32 5.26 3.79 4.88
CA ASN A 32 6.38 4.12 5.77
C ASN A 32 6.64 3.01 6.82
N LYS A 33 5.58 2.29 7.23
CA LYS A 33 5.65 1.12 8.12
C LYS A 33 6.42 -0.05 7.49
N ASN A 34 6.32 -0.23 6.19
CA ASN A 34 7.07 -1.26 5.48
C ASN A 34 8.50 -0.79 5.17
N ILE A 35 8.68 0.48 4.81
CA ILE A 35 10.02 1.05 4.59
C ILE A 35 10.87 0.98 5.86
N SER A 36 10.30 1.24 7.03
CA SER A 36 11.03 1.11 8.31
C SER A 36 11.41 -0.33 8.69
N LYS A 37 10.86 -1.35 8.03
CA LYS A 37 11.08 -2.78 8.33
C LYS A 37 11.81 -3.54 7.23
N ILE A 38 11.94 -2.98 6.03
CA ILE A 38 12.41 -3.72 4.86
C ILE A 38 13.93 -3.99 4.87
N GLY A 39 14.71 -3.15 5.56
CA GLY A 39 16.17 -3.26 5.62
C GLY A 39 16.87 -1.94 5.35
N THR A 40 18.14 -2.00 4.95
CA THR A 40 18.98 -0.84 4.60
C THR A 40 19.41 -0.91 3.14
N ILE A 41 19.97 0.19 2.60
CA ILE A 41 20.62 0.20 1.28
C ILE A 41 21.62 -0.98 1.19
N GLY A 42 21.58 -1.71 0.07
CA GLY A 42 22.35 -2.92 -0.20
C GLY A 42 21.70 -4.22 0.29
N SER A 43 20.60 -4.17 1.06
CA SER A 43 19.92 -5.38 1.55
C SER A 43 19.22 -6.12 0.41
N TYR A 44 19.42 -7.43 0.32
CA TYR A 44 18.67 -8.29 -0.61
C TYR A 44 17.29 -8.60 -0.02
N VAL A 45 16.22 -8.17 -0.69
CA VAL A 45 14.85 -8.24 -0.19
C VAL A 45 13.91 -8.86 -1.22
N THR A 46 12.77 -9.35 -0.72
CA THR A 46 11.64 -9.79 -1.54
C THR A 46 10.46 -8.89 -1.27
N VAL A 47 9.87 -8.33 -2.33
CA VAL A 47 8.75 -7.38 -2.24
C VAL A 47 7.57 -7.92 -3.05
N PHE A 48 6.40 -8.07 -2.41
CA PHE A 48 5.15 -8.38 -3.09
C PHE A 48 4.65 -7.14 -3.82
N ILE A 49 4.23 -7.29 -5.08
CA ILE A 49 3.90 -6.17 -5.95
C ILE A 49 2.42 -6.20 -6.32
N TYR A 50 1.77 -5.05 -6.14
CA TYR A 50 0.52 -4.72 -6.81
C TYR A 50 0.82 -3.75 -7.95
N GLU A 51 0.45 -4.13 -9.17
CA GLU A 51 0.69 -3.33 -10.37
C GLU A 51 -0.56 -2.51 -10.72
N ILE A 52 -0.43 -1.18 -10.74
CA ILE A 52 -1.50 -0.26 -11.14
C ILE A 52 -1.15 0.26 -12.53
N ILE A 53 -1.96 -0.15 -13.52
CA ILE A 53 -1.82 0.29 -14.92
C ILE A 53 -2.95 1.27 -15.22
N LYS A 54 -2.57 2.46 -15.68
CA LYS A 54 -3.45 3.48 -16.26
C LYS A 54 -2.92 3.82 -17.66
N GLU A 55 -3.70 4.53 -18.45
CA GLU A 55 -3.35 4.89 -19.84
C GLU A 55 -1.96 5.54 -19.92
N ASP A 56 -1.67 6.51 -19.05
CA ASP A 56 -0.41 7.28 -19.07
C ASP A 56 0.55 6.95 -17.93
N SER A 57 0.27 5.94 -17.10
CA SER A 57 1.14 5.63 -15.97
C SER A 57 1.09 4.18 -15.54
N ARG A 58 2.26 3.70 -15.11
CA ARG A 58 2.45 2.39 -14.51
C ARG A 58 3.10 2.58 -13.15
N ILE A 59 2.43 2.14 -12.10
CA ILE A 59 2.87 2.30 -10.71
C ILE A 59 2.97 0.93 -10.06
N PHE A 60 4.06 0.69 -9.35
CA PHE A 60 4.21 -0.46 -8.48
C PHE A 60 3.97 -0.05 -7.03
N ALA A 61 3.07 -0.75 -6.35
CA ALA A 61 2.92 -0.68 -4.91
C ALA A 61 3.51 -1.96 -4.29
N GLY A 62 4.31 -1.80 -3.24
CA GLY A 62 5.13 -2.84 -2.63
C GLY A 62 4.71 -3.17 -1.20
N PHE A 63 4.79 -4.47 -0.86
CA PHE A 63 4.40 -4.99 0.44
C PHE A 63 5.37 -6.05 0.95
N LEU A 64 5.54 -6.14 2.27
CA LEU A 64 6.40 -7.15 2.89
C LEU A 64 5.68 -8.50 3.03
N LYS A 65 4.35 -8.46 3.14
CA LYS A 65 3.49 -9.65 3.21
C LYS A 65 2.48 -9.67 2.08
N GLU A 66 2.04 -10.87 1.72
CA GLU A 66 1.00 -11.06 0.71
C GLU A 66 -0.35 -10.49 1.17
N GLU A 67 -0.72 -10.71 2.42
CA GLU A 67 -1.97 -10.19 3.02
C GLU A 67 -2.07 -8.67 2.89
N GLU A 68 -0.96 -7.94 3.06
CA GLU A 68 -0.92 -6.48 2.88
C GLU A 68 -1.20 -6.09 1.42
N ARG A 69 -0.69 -6.86 0.45
CA ARG A 69 -0.96 -6.65 -0.98
C ARG A 69 -2.44 -6.88 -1.30
N GLU A 70 -3.07 -7.86 -0.66
CA GLU A 70 -4.49 -8.16 -0.82
C GLU A 70 -5.36 -7.02 -0.26
N THR A 71 -5.11 -6.60 0.98
CA THR A 71 -5.79 -5.45 1.60
C THR A 71 -5.64 -4.18 0.78
N PHE A 72 -4.46 -3.95 0.18
CA PHE A 72 -4.28 -2.83 -0.74
C PHE A 72 -5.19 -2.94 -1.97
N GLY A 73 -5.32 -4.13 -2.56
CA GLY A 73 -6.26 -4.39 -3.64
C GLY A 73 -7.71 -4.13 -3.25
N ASP A 74 -8.10 -4.47 -2.02
CA ASP A 74 -9.43 -4.18 -1.49
C ASP A 74 -9.65 -2.68 -1.31
N LEU A 75 -8.68 -1.96 -0.75
CA LEU A 75 -8.73 -0.51 -0.65
C LEU A 75 -8.90 0.15 -2.03
N LEU A 76 -8.23 -0.34 -3.06
CA LEU A 76 -8.36 0.18 -4.43
C LEU A 76 -9.73 -0.04 -5.06
N SER A 77 -10.50 -1.00 -4.56
CA SER A 77 -11.87 -1.23 -5.05
C SER A 77 -12.85 -0.17 -4.58
N VAL A 78 -12.49 0.60 -3.54
CA VAL A 78 -13.33 1.62 -2.95
C VAL A 78 -13.36 2.87 -3.82
N GLN A 79 -14.55 3.36 -4.16
CA GLN A 79 -14.69 4.53 -5.03
C GLN A 79 -14.03 5.78 -4.40
N GLY A 80 -13.06 6.35 -5.10
CA GLY A 80 -12.30 7.53 -4.65
C GLY A 80 -11.00 7.20 -3.93
N VAL A 81 -10.64 5.92 -3.79
CA VAL A 81 -9.35 5.48 -3.26
C VAL A 81 -8.42 5.09 -4.42
N GLY A 82 -7.44 5.94 -4.72
CA GLY A 82 -6.35 5.63 -5.63
C GLY A 82 -5.12 5.07 -4.90
N GLY A 83 -4.13 4.57 -5.66
CA GLY A 83 -2.92 3.95 -5.09
C GLY A 83 -2.18 4.79 -4.04
N LYS A 84 -2.03 6.10 -4.26
CA LYS A 84 -1.42 7.00 -3.26
C LYS A 84 -2.23 7.08 -1.96
N MET A 85 -3.56 7.13 -2.07
CA MET A 85 -4.46 7.16 -0.91
C MET A 85 -4.42 5.84 -0.16
N ALA A 86 -4.44 4.70 -0.87
CA ALA A 86 -4.33 3.39 -0.25
C ALA A 86 -3.00 3.19 0.50
N ILE A 87 -1.86 3.61 -0.08
CA ILE A 87 -0.57 3.62 0.63
C ILE A 87 -0.62 4.53 1.87
N ASN A 88 -1.21 5.72 1.76
CA ASN A 88 -1.37 6.62 2.91
C ASN A 88 -2.20 6.00 4.04
N ILE A 89 -3.28 5.30 3.70
CA ILE A 89 -4.09 4.57 4.68
C ILE A 89 -3.23 3.50 5.39
N MET A 90 -2.49 2.69 4.64
CA MET A 90 -1.62 1.63 5.18
C MET A 90 -0.37 2.16 5.90
N SER A 91 0.05 3.41 5.64
CA SER A 91 1.07 4.10 6.43
C SER A 91 0.55 4.51 7.81
N ASN A 92 -0.76 4.77 7.95
CA ASN A 92 -1.36 5.21 9.21
C ASN A 92 -1.94 4.04 10.02
N LEU A 93 -2.60 3.10 9.37
CA LEU A 93 -3.28 1.95 10.00
C LEU A 93 -2.52 0.65 9.73
N THR A 94 -2.58 -0.32 10.65
CA THR A 94 -2.09 -1.68 10.35
C THR A 94 -3.16 -2.44 9.59
N ASN A 95 -2.80 -3.55 8.93
CA ASN A 95 -3.78 -4.41 8.29
C ASN A 95 -4.89 -4.85 9.26
N GLU A 96 -4.48 -5.33 10.44
CA GLU A 96 -5.38 -5.70 11.54
C GLU A 96 -6.33 -4.56 11.92
N THR A 97 -5.80 -3.33 12.06
CA THR A 97 -6.63 -2.17 12.39
C THR A 97 -7.66 -1.86 11.31
N ILE A 98 -7.30 -2.00 10.03
CA ILE A 98 -8.23 -1.80 8.91
C ILE A 98 -9.37 -2.82 8.98
N ILE A 99 -9.02 -4.11 9.12
CA ILE A 99 -9.98 -5.21 9.22
C ILE A 99 -10.91 -5.03 10.42
N ASP A 100 -10.34 -4.78 11.62
CA ASP A 100 -11.11 -4.56 12.84
C ASP A 100 -12.09 -3.38 12.71
N SER A 101 -11.69 -2.33 12.01
CA SER A 101 -12.52 -1.14 11.83
C SER A 101 -13.70 -1.41 10.92
N ILE A 102 -13.53 -2.26 9.90
CA ILE A 102 -14.62 -2.73 9.05
C ILE A 102 -15.61 -3.57 9.86
N VAL A 103 -15.10 -4.54 10.65
CA VAL A 103 -15.94 -5.41 11.49
C VAL A 103 -16.74 -4.63 12.52
N ARG A 104 -16.14 -3.59 13.12
CA ARG A 104 -16.78 -2.73 14.12
C ARG A 104 -17.56 -1.57 13.55
N GLU A 105 -17.58 -1.41 12.22
CA GLU A 105 -18.17 -0.28 11.51
C GLU A 105 -17.64 1.09 12.00
N ASP A 106 -16.39 1.13 12.51
CA ASP A 106 -15.79 2.34 13.07
C ASP A 106 -15.10 3.17 11.99
N SER A 107 -15.91 3.94 11.26
CA SER A 107 -15.39 4.89 10.24
C SER A 107 -14.50 5.99 10.83
N LYS A 108 -14.57 6.28 12.14
CA LYS A 108 -13.85 7.41 12.74
C LYS A 108 -12.34 7.23 12.71
N ILE A 109 -11.86 5.99 12.66
CA ILE A 109 -10.43 5.73 12.59
C ILE A 109 -9.82 6.28 11.29
N PHE A 110 -10.56 6.19 10.19
CA PHE A 110 -10.10 6.62 8.87
C PHE A 110 -10.08 8.14 8.76
N ASN A 111 -10.97 8.85 9.45
CA ASN A 111 -11.00 10.32 9.49
C ASN A 111 -9.76 10.95 10.14
N LYS A 112 -8.97 10.17 10.89
CA LYS A 112 -7.70 10.64 11.46
C LYS A 112 -6.57 10.73 10.43
N ILE A 113 -6.79 10.19 9.23
CA ILE A 113 -5.81 10.11 8.15
C ILE A 113 -5.94 11.35 7.27
N ASN A 114 -4.85 12.08 7.08
CA ASN A 114 -4.83 13.25 6.21
C ASN A 114 -5.30 12.90 4.80
N GLY A 115 -6.29 13.65 4.29
CA GLY A 115 -6.90 13.41 2.99
C GLY A 115 -8.09 12.44 2.99
N VAL A 116 -8.43 11.83 4.13
CA VAL A 116 -9.64 11.00 4.28
C VAL A 116 -10.68 11.77 5.08
N GLY A 117 -11.70 12.28 4.38
CA GLY A 117 -12.84 12.95 5.02
C GLY A 117 -13.98 11.99 5.36
N ASN A 118 -14.96 12.47 6.14
CA ASN A 118 -16.11 11.69 6.64
C ASN A 118 -16.81 10.87 5.55
N LYS A 119 -17.03 11.46 4.37
CA LYS A 119 -17.71 10.77 3.25
C LYS A 119 -16.90 9.58 2.74
N LEU A 120 -15.59 9.74 2.61
CA LEU A 120 -14.71 8.66 2.17
C LEU A 120 -14.55 7.59 3.25
N ALA A 121 -14.46 7.99 4.52
CA ALA A 121 -14.38 7.06 5.64
C ALA A 121 -15.62 6.15 5.77
N MET A 122 -16.83 6.72 5.64
CA MET A 122 -18.07 5.92 5.62
C MET A 122 -18.10 4.96 4.42
N ARG A 123 -17.65 5.43 3.26
CA ARG A 123 -17.59 4.62 2.05
C ARG A 123 -16.61 3.44 2.20
N LEU A 124 -15.42 3.69 2.77
CA LEU A 124 -14.44 2.65 3.08
C LEU A 124 -15.07 1.53 3.90
N ILE A 125 -15.80 1.86 4.97
CA ILE A 125 -16.50 0.86 5.79
C ILE A 125 -17.52 0.08 4.96
N ASN A 126 -18.41 0.79 4.26
CA ASN A 126 -19.52 0.14 3.56
C ASN A 126 -19.05 -0.76 2.41
N GLU A 127 -18.19 -0.25 1.54
CA GLU A 127 -17.75 -0.99 0.34
C GLU A 127 -16.78 -2.13 0.69
N LEU A 128 -15.95 -1.99 1.73
CA LEU A 128 -15.07 -3.09 2.16
C LEU A 128 -15.81 -4.16 2.95
N LYS A 129 -16.96 -3.85 3.57
CA LYS A 129 -17.80 -4.84 4.25
C LYS A 129 -18.55 -5.75 3.27
N GLU A 130 -18.79 -5.28 2.05
CA GLU A 130 -19.43 -6.06 0.98
C GLU A 130 -18.46 -7.01 0.25
N LYS A 131 -17.17 -6.90 0.55
CA LYS A 131 -16.12 -7.81 0.07
C LYS A 131 -15.84 -8.93 1.06
#